data_AF-A0A4Y2MKA9-F1
#
_entry.id   AF-A0A4Y2MKA9-F1
#
_cell.length_a   1.000
_cell.length_b   1.000
_cell.length_c   1.000
_cell.angle_alpha   90.00
_cell.angle_beta   90.00
_cell.angle_gamma   90.00
#
_symmetry.space_group_name_H-M   'P 1'
#
loop_
_entity.id
_entity.type
_entity.pdbx_description
1 polymer ?
#
loop_
_entity_poly.entity_id
_entity_poly.type
_entity_poly.pdbx_seq_one_letter_code
_entity_poly.pdbx_strand_id
1 'polypeptide(L)'
;MVNTRSQTKMADNADILALLAEMKKSMEKGHEAMKKGQEEMKNQIQGVKGKIEEVRNEVQRKIEEVEGKVQRKIEEVEDKVQVKMEEVEEKVQFHVVSSANGWNNFVKASQLVTSLRGSAAEVLQGIPPDKLTDITTIENALEVRFGDSHLTHFYRTELKTRRQKPGESLQVLAADVERLMSLAYADCPQDVRDSLGAQYFVDAITDEDTQHATRLM
;
A
#
# COMPACT_ATOMS: atom_id res chain seq x y z
N MET A 1 -91.90 -50.83 2.51
CA MET A 1 -90.78 -50.28 1.71
C MET A 1 -90.01 -49.15 2.42
N VAL A 2 -89.85 -49.16 3.76
CA VAL A 2 -89.19 -48.06 4.49
C VAL A 2 -87.70 -48.33 4.78
N ASN A 3 -87.24 -49.58 4.62
CA ASN A 3 -85.92 -50.03 5.08
C ASN A 3 -84.75 -49.61 4.16
N THR A 4 -84.94 -49.68 2.84
CA THR A 4 -83.88 -49.37 1.85
C THR A 4 -83.48 -47.90 1.85
N ARG A 5 -84.42 -46.96 2.01
CA ARG A 5 -84.13 -45.52 2.02
C ARG A 5 -83.35 -45.06 3.25
N SER A 6 -83.55 -45.69 4.41
CA SER A 6 -82.72 -45.46 5.61
C SER A 6 -81.32 -46.05 5.45
N GLN A 7 -81.19 -47.22 4.81
CA GLN A 7 -79.88 -47.82 4.52
C GLN A 7 -79.05 -46.99 3.54
N THR A 8 -79.65 -46.44 2.48
CA THR A 8 -78.94 -45.55 1.54
C THR A 8 -78.46 -44.27 2.23
N LYS A 9 -79.30 -43.65 3.07
CA LYS A 9 -78.89 -42.46 3.86
C LYS A 9 -77.76 -42.76 4.86
N MET A 10 -77.72 -43.96 5.44
CA MET A 10 -76.60 -44.37 6.32
C MET A 10 -75.31 -44.60 5.55
N ALA A 11 -75.39 -45.15 4.33
CA ALA A 11 -74.24 -45.32 3.45
C ALA A 11 -73.67 -43.96 3.01
N ASP A 12 -74.52 -43.03 2.57
CA ASP A 12 -74.11 -41.67 2.18
C ASP A 12 -73.41 -40.92 3.34
N ASN A 13 -73.90 -41.09 4.58
CA ASN A 13 -73.30 -40.47 5.76
C ASN A 13 -71.94 -41.09 6.12
N ALA A 14 -71.76 -42.40 5.88
CA ALA A 14 -70.49 -43.10 6.11
C ALA A 14 -69.41 -42.64 5.12
N ASP A 15 -69.78 -42.43 3.85
CA ASP A 15 -68.88 -41.92 2.81
C ASP A 15 -68.44 -40.46 3.11
N ILE A 16 -69.35 -39.61 3.59
CA ILE A 16 -69.02 -38.24 4.03
C ILE A 16 -68.02 -38.25 5.20
N LEU A 17 -68.20 -39.15 6.17
CA LEU A 17 -67.28 -39.30 7.30
C LEU A 17 -65.89 -39.79 6.86
N ALA A 18 -65.83 -40.69 5.89
CA ALA A 18 -64.57 -41.16 5.31
C ALA A 18 -63.82 -40.02 4.60
N LEU A 19 -64.51 -39.21 3.79
CA LEU A 19 -63.93 -38.03 3.13
C LEU A 19 -63.42 -36.99 4.12
N LEU A 20 -64.16 -36.74 5.21
CA LEU A 20 -63.71 -35.84 6.29
C LEU A 20 -62.45 -36.37 7.00
N ALA A 21 -62.37 -37.68 7.23
CA ALA A 21 -61.21 -38.31 7.84
C ALA A 21 -59.97 -38.22 6.92
N GLU A 22 -60.14 -38.41 5.61
CA GLU A 22 -59.08 -38.23 4.61
C GLU A 22 -58.62 -36.76 4.53
N MET A 23 -59.56 -35.81 4.53
CA MET A 23 -59.25 -34.38 4.57
C MET A 23 -58.44 -34.01 5.81
N LYS A 24 -58.85 -34.49 6.99
CA LYS A 24 -58.14 -34.24 8.25
C LYS A 24 -56.72 -34.82 8.22
N LYS A 25 -56.56 -36.05 7.73
CA LYS A 25 -55.25 -36.72 7.60
C LYS A 25 -54.34 -35.99 6.60
N SER A 26 -54.90 -35.53 5.48
CA SER A 26 -54.19 -34.70 4.50
C SER A 26 -53.72 -33.38 5.12
N MET A 27 -54.60 -32.71 5.87
CA MET A 27 -54.30 -31.46 6.55
C MET A 27 -53.21 -31.64 7.63
N GLU A 28 -53.30 -32.69 8.43
CA GLU A 28 -52.27 -33.05 9.43
C GLU A 28 -50.92 -33.30 8.75
N LYS A 29 -50.89 -34.08 7.66
CA LYS A 29 -49.65 -34.29 6.87
C LYS A 29 -49.09 -32.99 6.30
N GLY A 30 -49.94 -32.10 5.78
CA GLY A 30 -49.53 -30.80 5.26
C GLY A 30 -48.92 -29.91 6.36
N HIS A 31 -49.53 -29.92 7.54
CA HIS A 31 -49.07 -29.15 8.70
C HIS A 31 -47.73 -29.68 9.25
N GLU A 32 -47.54 -31.00 9.22
CA GLU A 32 -46.30 -31.66 9.66
C GLU A 32 -45.15 -31.43 8.65
N ALA A 33 -45.43 -31.52 7.35
CA ALA A 33 -44.48 -31.16 6.30
C ALA A 33 -44.06 -29.68 6.40
N MET A 34 -45.01 -28.78 6.69
CA MET A 34 -44.73 -27.36 6.90
C MET A 34 -43.82 -27.12 8.11
N LYS A 35 -44.10 -27.77 9.25
CA LYS A 35 -43.23 -27.70 10.43
C LYS A 35 -41.82 -28.19 10.12
N LYS A 36 -41.69 -29.30 9.40
CA LYS A 36 -40.38 -29.84 9.01
C LYS A 36 -39.62 -28.86 8.11
N GLY A 37 -40.29 -28.27 7.11
CA GLY A 37 -39.70 -27.25 6.24
C GLY A 37 -39.26 -25.99 7.00
N GLN A 38 -40.04 -25.55 7.99
CA GLN A 38 -39.67 -24.44 8.87
C GLN A 38 -38.42 -24.77 9.72
N GLU A 39 -38.32 -25.98 10.25
CA GLU A 39 -37.17 -26.40 11.07
C GLU A 39 -35.89 -26.54 10.22
N GLU A 40 -35.99 -27.10 9.01
CA GLU A 40 -34.88 -27.13 8.05
C GLU A 40 -34.40 -25.71 7.71
N MET A 41 -35.32 -24.80 7.42
CA MET A 41 -34.99 -23.41 7.10
C MET A 41 -34.32 -22.71 8.28
N LYS A 42 -34.81 -22.93 9.51
CA LYS A 42 -34.21 -22.40 10.74
C LYS A 42 -32.77 -22.90 10.93
N ASN A 43 -32.54 -24.20 10.74
CA ASN A 43 -31.21 -24.79 10.85
C ASN A 43 -30.25 -24.23 9.80
N GLN A 44 -30.71 -24.04 8.56
CA GLN A 44 -29.90 -23.40 7.51
C GLN A 44 -29.57 -21.93 7.84
N ILE A 45 -30.55 -21.15 8.29
CA ILE A 45 -30.36 -19.75 8.71
C ILE A 45 -29.35 -19.66 9.85
N GLN A 46 -29.42 -20.56 10.83
CA GLN A 46 -28.47 -20.61 11.93
C GLN A 46 -27.05 -20.95 11.45
N GLY A 47 -26.92 -21.88 10.50
CA GLY A 47 -25.64 -22.18 9.85
C GLY A 47 -25.06 -21.00 9.09
N VAL A 48 -25.88 -20.28 8.33
CA VAL A 48 -25.46 -19.05 7.62
C VAL A 48 -25.03 -17.97 8.61
N LYS A 49 -25.80 -17.78 9.69
CA LYS A 49 -25.45 -16.82 10.76
C LYS A 49 -24.09 -17.14 11.39
N GLY A 50 -23.79 -18.41 11.65
CA GLY A 50 -22.49 -18.83 12.16
C GLY A 50 -21.33 -18.49 11.22
N LYS A 51 -21.49 -18.77 9.92
CA LYS A 51 -20.50 -18.41 8.89
C LYS A 51 -20.28 -16.90 8.77
N ILE A 52 -21.36 -16.11 8.87
CA ILE A 52 -21.25 -14.64 8.85
C ILE A 52 -20.43 -14.15 10.04
N GLU A 53 -20.65 -14.71 11.23
CA GLU A 53 -19.90 -14.32 12.43
C GLU A 53 -18.42 -14.71 12.33
N GLU A 54 -18.12 -15.89 11.78
CA GLU A 54 -16.74 -16.33 11.51
C GLU A 54 -16.03 -15.40 10.54
N VAL A 55 -16.67 -15.07 9.41
CA VAL A 55 -16.14 -14.12 8.43
C VAL A 55 -15.92 -12.74 9.05
N ARG A 56 -16.87 -12.26 9.86
CA ARG A 56 -16.75 -10.98 10.56
C ARG A 56 -15.53 -10.94 11.48
N ASN A 57 -15.32 -11.99 12.27
CA ASN A 57 -14.17 -12.08 13.18
C ASN A 57 -12.84 -12.15 12.41
N GLU A 58 -12.79 -12.90 11.32
CA GLU A 58 -11.58 -12.99 10.49
C GLU A 58 -11.25 -11.66 9.78
N VAL A 59 -12.28 -10.94 9.31
CA VAL A 59 -12.12 -9.58 8.75
C VAL A 59 -11.60 -8.63 9.82
N GLN A 60 -12.18 -8.64 11.02
CA GLN A 60 -11.74 -7.81 12.13
C GLN A 60 -10.26 -8.07 12.49
N ARG A 61 -9.87 -9.34 12.61
CA ARG A 61 -8.48 -9.74 12.88
C ARG A 61 -7.52 -9.24 11.80
N LYS A 62 -7.90 -9.32 10.52
CA LYS A 62 -7.08 -8.83 9.40
C LYS A 62 -6.93 -7.32 9.42
N ILE A 63 -7.97 -6.58 9.79
CA ILE A 63 -7.90 -5.12 9.94
C ILE A 63 -6.87 -4.75 11.01
N GLU A 64 -6.97 -5.36 12.19
CA GLU A 64 -6.03 -5.12 13.31
C GLU A 64 -4.58 -5.47 12.91
N GLU A 65 -4.38 -6.56 12.17
CA GLU A 65 -3.06 -6.95 11.66
C GLU A 65 -2.50 -5.91 10.68
N VAL A 66 -3.34 -5.38 9.78
CA VAL A 66 -2.95 -4.35 8.83
C VAL A 66 -2.64 -3.04 9.55
N GLU A 67 -3.48 -2.61 10.50
CA GLU A 67 -3.25 -1.42 11.32
C GLU A 67 -1.91 -1.50 12.06
N GLY A 68 -1.61 -2.64 12.70
CA GLY A 68 -0.32 -2.86 13.36
C GLY A 68 0.89 -2.91 12.41
N LYS A 69 0.70 -3.28 11.13
CA LYS A 69 1.75 -3.19 10.09
C LYS A 69 1.95 -1.76 9.61
N VAL A 70 0.87 -1.01 9.45
CA VAL A 70 0.92 0.40 9.03
C VAL A 70 1.58 1.24 10.12
N GLN A 71 1.18 1.06 11.38
CA GLN A 71 1.74 1.81 12.51
C GLN A 71 3.26 1.64 12.62
N ARG A 72 3.77 0.39 12.56
CA ARG A 72 5.21 0.13 12.58
C ARG A 72 5.97 0.76 11.42
N LYS A 73 5.37 0.81 10.21
CA LYS A 73 5.99 1.46 9.05
C LYS A 73 6.03 2.98 9.21
N ILE A 74 5.01 3.57 9.84
CA ILE A 74 4.99 5.00 10.15
C ILE A 74 6.12 5.33 11.12
N GLU A 75 6.24 4.58 12.22
CA GLU A 75 7.33 4.76 13.20
C GLU A 75 8.72 4.64 12.53
N GLU A 76 8.94 3.62 11.68
CA GLU A 76 10.20 3.48 10.95
C GLU A 76 10.51 4.68 10.03
N VAL A 77 9.48 5.23 9.38
CA VAL A 77 9.63 6.42 8.52
C VAL A 77 9.90 7.66 9.36
N GLU A 78 9.22 7.83 10.49
CA GLU A 78 9.44 8.94 11.42
C GLU A 78 10.87 8.94 11.95
N ASP A 79 11.38 7.79 12.41
CA ASP A 79 12.77 7.64 12.86
C ASP A 79 13.77 8.02 11.74
N LYS A 80 13.53 7.52 10.51
CA LYS A 80 14.38 7.85 9.35
C LYS A 80 14.34 9.34 9.00
N VAL A 81 13.17 9.98 9.08
CA VAL A 81 13.01 11.41 8.81
C VAL A 81 13.70 12.23 9.89
N GLN A 82 13.59 11.83 11.16
CA GLN A 82 14.25 12.52 12.27
C GLN A 82 15.78 12.50 12.09
N VAL A 83 16.36 11.33 11.82
CA VAL A 83 17.80 11.19 11.58
C VAL A 83 18.25 12.05 10.39
N LYS A 84 17.50 12.06 9.28
CA LYS A 84 17.82 12.92 8.13
C LYS A 84 17.69 14.41 8.45
N MET A 85 16.76 14.80 9.31
CA MET A 85 16.59 16.20 9.72
C MET A 85 17.75 16.66 10.62
N GLU A 86 18.21 15.83 11.55
CA GLU A 86 19.41 16.08 12.36
C GLU A 86 20.67 16.20 11.47
N GLU A 87 20.83 15.34 10.46
CA GLU A 87 21.92 15.43 9.49
C GLU A 87 21.91 16.76 8.70
N VAL A 88 20.72 17.19 8.24
CA VAL A 88 20.55 18.47 7.54
C VAL A 88 20.86 19.65 8.47
N GLU A 89 20.43 19.59 9.72
CA GLU A 89 20.72 20.63 10.71
C GLU A 89 22.23 20.76 10.95
N GLU A 90 22.95 19.64 11.13
CA GLU A 90 24.41 19.66 11.31
C GLU A 90 25.12 20.25 10.09
N LYS A 91 24.73 19.85 8.86
CA LYS A 91 25.27 20.40 7.60
C LYS A 91 25.05 21.91 7.49
N VAL A 92 23.84 22.38 7.80
CA VAL A 92 23.50 23.82 7.76
C VAL A 92 24.27 24.59 8.82
N GLN A 93 24.32 24.09 10.06
CA GLN A 93 25.07 24.71 11.15
C GLN A 93 26.56 24.83 10.79
N PHE A 94 27.17 23.77 10.24
CA PHE A 94 28.56 23.79 9.79
C PHE A 94 28.82 24.85 8.70
N HIS A 95 27.93 24.95 7.70
CA HIS A 95 28.05 25.95 6.65
C HIS A 95 27.90 27.39 7.18
N VAL A 96 26.91 27.63 8.04
CA VAL A 96 26.65 28.95 8.64
C VAL A 96 27.80 29.39 9.55
N VAL A 97 28.24 28.53 10.47
CA VAL A 97 29.32 28.82 11.41
C VAL A 97 30.64 29.06 10.68
N SER A 98 30.96 28.22 9.70
CA SER A 98 32.20 28.37 8.94
C SER A 98 32.22 29.64 8.09
N SER A 99 31.07 30.04 7.54
CA SER A 99 30.93 31.28 6.77
C SER A 99 31.01 32.52 7.66
N ALA A 100 30.28 32.54 8.78
CA ALA A 100 30.28 33.66 9.72
C ALA A 100 31.66 33.90 10.34
N ASN A 101 32.41 32.82 10.59
CA ASN A 101 33.75 32.89 11.16
C ASN A 101 34.87 33.01 10.12
N GLY A 102 34.55 33.07 8.83
CA GLY A 102 35.54 33.19 7.75
C GLY A 102 36.53 32.02 7.70
N TRP A 103 36.10 30.80 8.04
CA TRP A 103 36.97 29.63 8.03
C TRP A 103 37.47 29.34 6.62
N ASN A 104 38.78 29.20 6.48
CA ASN A 104 39.39 28.66 5.28
C ASN A 104 39.22 27.13 5.23
N ASN A 105 39.48 26.53 4.06
CA ASN A 105 39.27 25.10 3.84
C ASN A 105 40.06 24.20 4.81
N PHE A 106 41.24 24.64 5.25
CA PHE A 106 42.03 23.92 6.24
C PHE A 106 41.33 23.86 7.61
N VAL A 107 40.81 24.99 8.08
CA VAL A 107 40.07 25.05 9.36
C VAL A 107 38.77 24.24 9.27
N LYS A 108 38.06 24.34 8.15
CA LYS A 108 36.85 23.53 7.91
C LYS A 108 37.17 22.03 7.93
N ALA A 109 38.24 21.58 7.25
CA ALA A 109 38.69 20.19 7.24
C ALA A 109 39.05 19.70 8.65
N SER A 110 39.85 20.47 9.39
CA SER A 110 40.22 20.14 10.77
C SER A 110 39.01 20.06 11.70
N GLN A 111 38.05 20.96 11.55
CA GLN A 111 36.84 20.93 12.37
C GLN A 111 35.97 19.73 12.02
N LEU A 112 35.84 19.39 10.73
CA LEU A 112 35.07 18.24 10.29
C LEU A 112 35.68 16.92 10.78
N VAL A 113 37.00 16.75 10.66
CA VAL A 113 37.72 15.58 11.20
C VAL A 113 37.49 15.42 12.71
N THR A 114 37.44 16.54 13.45
CA THR A 114 37.24 16.51 14.91
C THR A 114 35.80 16.36 15.34
N SER A 115 34.81 16.64 14.49
CA SER A 115 33.38 16.46 14.78
C SER A 115 32.89 15.04 14.50
N LEU A 116 33.45 14.34 13.51
CA LEU A 116 33.02 12.99 13.12
C LEU A 116 33.11 11.99 14.29
N ARG A 117 32.06 11.18 14.46
CA ARG A 117 31.96 10.13 15.50
C ARG A 117 31.45 8.82 14.90
N GLY A 118 31.67 7.71 15.60
CA GLY A 118 31.17 6.38 15.21
C GLY A 118 31.58 5.95 13.81
N SER A 119 30.64 5.36 13.05
CA SER A 119 30.85 4.88 11.69
C SER A 119 31.33 5.98 10.72
N ALA A 120 30.98 7.24 10.97
CA ALA A 120 31.43 8.36 10.15
C ALA A 120 32.93 8.66 10.33
N ALA A 121 33.45 8.49 11.55
CA ALA A 121 34.89 8.63 11.84
C ALA A 121 35.72 7.50 11.21
N GLU A 122 35.16 6.31 11.02
CA GLU A 122 35.85 5.20 10.37
C GLU A 122 36.21 5.49 8.90
N VAL A 123 35.49 6.39 8.21
CA VAL A 123 35.83 6.83 6.85
C VAL A 123 37.24 7.42 6.79
N LEU A 124 37.67 8.08 7.86
CA LEU A 124 38.97 8.74 7.93
C LEU A 124 40.14 7.75 7.87
N GLN A 125 39.93 6.47 8.23
CA GLN A 125 40.98 5.44 8.17
C GLN A 125 41.41 5.12 6.73
N GLY A 126 40.54 5.35 5.75
CA GLY A 126 40.83 5.15 4.33
C GLY A 126 41.51 6.34 3.65
N ILE A 127 41.63 7.48 4.36
CA ILE A 127 42.18 8.72 3.81
C ILE A 127 43.63 8.89 4.29
N PRO A 128 44.60 9.13 3.38
CA PRO A 128 45.97 9.44 3.77
C PRO A 128 46.04 10.66 4.71
N PRO A 129 46.89 10.65 5.77
CA PRO A 129 46.94 11.74 6.75
C PRO A 129 47.24 13.12 6.16
N ASP A 130 48.03 13.21 5.10
CA ASP A 130 48.34 14.45 4.38
C ASP A 130 47.12 15.05 3.68
N LYS A 131 46.12 14.22 3.36
CA LYS A 131 44.86 14.61 2.72
C LYS A 131 43.73 14.91 3.70
N LEU A 132 43.90 14.63 5.00
CA LEU A 132 42.95 15.02 6.05
C LEU A 132 42.89 16.54 6.30
N THR A 133 43.73 17.31 5.62
CA THR A 133 43.69 18.78 5.63
C THR A 133 42.88 19.37 4.48
N ASP A 134 42.47 18.53 3.52
CA ASP A 134 41.66 18.91 2.38
C ASP A 134 40.20 18.52 2.61
N ILE A 135 39.36 19.54 2.80
CA ILE A 135 37.93 19.36 3.05
C ILE A 135 37.25 18.58 1.93
N THR A 136 37.60 18.83 0.67
CA THR A 136 36.97 18.18 -0.47
C THR A 136 37.26 16.68 -0.50
N THR A 137 38.46 16.27 -0.09
CA THR A 137 38.80 14.84 0.04
C THR A 137 37.96 14.16 1.13
N ILE A 138 37.72 14.83 2.26
CA ILE A 138 36.92 14.28 3.36
C ILE A 138 35.43 14.22 2.99
N GLU A 139 34.88 15.29 2.40
CA GLU A 139 33.50 15.34 1.92
C GLU A 139 33.22 14.22 0.91
N ASN A 140 34.11 14.03 -0.08
CA ASN A 140 33.96 12.96 -1.06
C ASN A 140 33.99 11.56 -0.43
N ALA A 141 34.86 11.33 0.55
CA ALA A 141 34.94 10.04 1.21
C ALA A 141 33.68 9.74 2.06
N LEU A 142 33.11 10.77 2.68
CA LEU A 142 31.82 10.67 3.38
C LEU A 142 30.68 10.42 2.38
N GLU A 143 30.66 11.12 1.24
CA GLU A 143 29.67 10.94 0.18
C GLU A 143 29.73 9.53 -0.43
N VAL A 144 30.92 8.95 -0.60
CA VAL A 144 31.06 7.57 -1.11
C VAL A 144 30.46 6.54 -0.14
N ARG A 145 30.55 6.75 1.17
CA ARG A 145 30.10 5.77 2.18
C ARG A 145 28.66 6.00 2.65
N PHE A 146 28.23 7.25 2.73
CA PHE A 146 26.93 7.64 3.31
C PHE A 146 26.06 8.46 2.35
N GLY A 147 26.62 8.90 1.22
CA GLY A 147 25.86 9.64 0.22
C GLY A 147 24.75 8.81 -0.40
N ASP A 148 23.77 9.51 -0.96
CA ASP A 148 22.57 8.90 -1.53
C ASP A 148 22.86 8.26 -2.92
N SER A 149 24.12 7.99 -3.29
CA SER A 149 24.50 7.42 -4.60
C SER A 149 23.81 6.08 -4.91
N HIS A 150 23.65 5.22 -3.89
CA HIS A 150 22.87 3.98 -4.02
C HIS A 150 21.38 4.26 -4.29
N LEU A 151 20.85 5.34 -3.71
CA LEU A 151 19.49 5.83 -3.93
C LEU A 151 19.33 6.41 -5.34
N THR A 152 20.35 7.11 -5.85
CA THR A 152 20.39 7.60 -7.23
C THR A 152 20.26 6.44 -8.24
N HIS A 153 20.98 5.33 -8.03
CA HIS A 153 20.84 4.16 -8.90
C HIS A 153 19.44 3.52 -8.82
N PHE A 154 18.86 3.47 -7.61
CA PHE A 154 17.49 3.01 -7.40
C PHE A 154 16.49 3.85 -8.21
N TYR A 155 16.52 5.18 -8.09
CA TYR A 155 15.61 6.07 -8.82
C TYR A 155 15.83 6.03 -10.34
N ARG A 156 17.06 5.85 -10.82
CA ARG A 156 17.34 5.62 -12.25
C ARG A 156 16.69 4.34 -12.77
N THR A 157 16.66 3.30 -11.94
CA THR A 157 15.99 2.04 -12.28
C THR A 157 14.48 2.24 -12.30
N GLU A 158 13.94 2.94 -11.30
CA GLU A 158 12.51 3.25 -11.21
C GLU A 158 12.03 4.04 -12.44
N LEU A 159 12.77 5.07 -12.87
CA LEU A 159 12.51 5.83 -14.12
C LEU A 159 12.39 4.94 -15.35
N LYS A 160 13.36 4.02 -15.55
CA LYS A 160 13.36 3.13 -16.72
C LYS A 160 12.15 2.20 -16.75
N THR A 161 11.72 1.74 -15.58
CA THR A 161 10.60 0.80 -15.43
C THR A 161 9.24 1.48 -15.29
N ARG A 162 9.20 2.81 -15.16
CA ARG A 162 7.98 3.57 -14.96
C ARG A 162 7.05 3.44 -16.15
N ARG A 163 5.80 3.07 -15.90
CA ARG A 163 4.71 3.02 -16.90
C ARG A 163 3.44 3.61 -16.31
N GLN A 164 2.63 4.27 -17.12
CA GLN A 164 1.36 4.87 -16.70
C GLN A 164 0.40 3.79 -16.19
N LYS A 165 -0.11 3.97 -14.97
CA LYS A 165 -1.06 3.02 -14.36
C LYS A 165 -2.46 3.20 -14.94
N PRO A 166 -3.31 2.15 -14.96
CA PRO A 166 -4.70 2.29 -15.39
C PRO A 166 -5.44 3.34 -14.54
N GLY A 167 -5.96 4.38 -15.19
CA GLY A 167 -6.65 5.49 -14.52
C GLY A 167 -5.75 6.60 -13.95
N GLU A 168 -4.43 6.51 -14.14
CA GLU A 168 -3.50 7.59 -13.77
C GLU A 168 -3.53 8.72 -14.80
N SER A 169 -3.66 9.97 -14.34
CA SER A 169 -3.62 11.11 -15.25
C SER A 169 -2.19 11.42 -15.70
N LEU A 170 -2.06 12.05 -16.88
CA LEU A 170 -0.76 12.43 -17.42
C LEU A 170 -0.03 13.45 -16.52
N GLN A 171 -0.76 14.33 -15.80
CA GLN A 171 -0.13 15.25 -14.86
C GLN A 171 0.51 14.51 -13.68
N VAL A 172 -0.15 13.47 -13.16
CA VAL A 172 0.39 12.66 -12.05
C VAL A 172 1.62 11.88 -12.52
N LEU A 173 1.58 11.32 -13.74
CA LEU A 173 2.74 10.67 -14.35
C LEU A 173 3.91 11.64 -14.54
N ALA A 174 3.65 12.84 -15.09
CA ALA A 174 4.68 13.86 -15.33
C ALA A 174 5.34 14.32 -14.03
N ALA A 175 4.54 14.62 -13.00
CA ALA A 175 5.04 15.02 -11.70
C ALA A 175 5.91 13.93 -11.04
N ASP A 176 5.53 12.67 -11.18
CA ASP A 176 6.32 11.54 -10.65
C ASP A 176 7.63 11.34 -11.43
N VAL A 177 7.61 11.48 -12.77
CA VAL A 177 8.82 11.46 -13.59
C VAL A 177 9.76 12.63 -13.23
N GLU A 178 9.24 13.85 -13.06
CA GLU A 178 10.01 15.03 -12.66
C GLU A 178 10.65 14.84 -11.27
N ARG A 179 9.88 14.31 -10.32
CA ARG A 179 10.38 13.95 -8.98
C ARG A 179 11.52 12.94 -9.09
N LEU A 180 11.33 11.85 -9.84
CA LEU A 180 12.36 10.83 -10.01
C LEU A 180 13.59 11.36 -10.74
N MET A 181 13.43 12.24 -11.74
CA MET A 181 14.53 12.90 -12.44
C MET A 181 15.37 13.77 -11.51
N SER A 182 14.72 14.51 -10.61
CA SER A 182 15.40 15.33 -9.60
C SER A 182 16.21 14.49 -8.61
N LEU A 183 15.75 13.28 -8.29
CA LEU A 183 16.43 12.37 -7.37
C LEU A 183 17.52 11.49 -8.06
N ALA A 184 17.32 11.14 -9.33
CA ALA A 184 18.19 10.28 -10.12
C ALA A 184 19.36 11.02 -10.81
N TYR A 185 19.21 12.32 -11.01
CA TYR A 185 20.13 13.17 -11.76
C TYR A 185 20.33 14.54 -11.12
N ALA A 186 20.37 14.61 -9.78
CA ALA A 186 20.53 15.87 -9.02
C ALA A 186 21.74 16.71 -9.47
N ASP A 187 22.85 16.06 -9.84
CA ASP A 187 24.08 16.70 -10.30
C ASP A 187 24.05 17.12 -11.77
N CYS A 188 23.01 16.77 -12.52
CA CYS A 188 22.90 17.14 -13.92
C CYS A 188 22.29 18.55 -14.07
N PRO A 189 22.81 19.34 -15.03
CA PRO A 189 22.20 20.61 -15.42
C PRO A 189 20.70 20.48 -15.71
N GLN A 190 19.94 21.53 -15.39
CA GLN A 190 18.48 21.51 -15.46
C GLN A 190 17.98 21.24 -16.89
N ASP A 191 18.61 21.83 -17.90
CA ASP A 191 18.30 21.62 -19.32
C ASP A 191 18.47 20.16 -19.76
N VAL A 192 19.49 19.48 -19.25
CA VAL A 192 19.72 18.06 -19.49
C VAL A 192 18.67 17.22 -18.78
N ARG A 193 18.30 17.57 -17.54
CA ARG A 193 17.24 16.90 -16.79
C ARG A 193 15.88 17.07 -17.46
N ASP A 194 15.55 18.25 -17.95
CA ASP A 194 14.27 18.53 -18.61
C ASP A 194 14.15 17.72 -19.92
N SER A 195 15.21 17.71 -20.73
CA SER A 195 15.26 16.96 -21.98
C SER A 195 15.14 15.44 -21.75
N LEU A 196 15.88 14.92 -20.78
CA LEU A 196 15.84 13.49 -20.44
C LEU A 196 14.52 13.11 -19.75
N GLY A 197 13.95 14.01 -18.94
CA GLY A 197 12.66 13.84 -18.29
C GLY A 197 11.51 13.77 -19.29
N ALA A 198 11.53 14.61 -20.33
CA ALA A 198 10.56 14.54 -21.43
C ALA A 198 10.62 13.18 -22.16
N GLN A 199 11.83 12.66 -22.40
CA GLN A 199 12.02 11.33 -23.01
C GLN A 199 11.44 10.22 -22.14
N TYR A 200 11.77 10.20 -20.84
CA TYR A 200 11.24 9.19 -19.91
C TYR A 200 9.72 9.31 -19.73
N PHE A 201 9.17 10.52 -19.74
CA PHE A 201 7.73 10.74 -19.68
C PHE A 201 7.03 10.12 -20.88
N VAL A 202 7.52 10.41 -22.09
CA VAL A 202 6.99 9.83 -23.34
C VAL A 202 7.09 8.30 -23.31
N ASP A 203 8.23 7.75 -22.89
CA ASP A 203 8.45 6.30 -22.85
C ASP A 203 7.62 5.59 -21.75
N ALA A 204 7.14 6.34 -20.76
CA ALA A 204 6.28 5.84 -19.70
C ALA A 204 4.78 5.82 -20.07
N ILE A 205 4.34 6.54 -21.12
CA ILE A 205 2.94 6.52 -21.58
C ILE A 205 2.62 5.15 -22.19
N THR A 206 1.55 4.52 -21.70
CA THR A 206 1.17 3.15 -22.10
C THR A 206 0.26 3.12 -23.34
N ASP A 207 -0.39 4.23 -23.67
CA ASP A 207 -1.26 4.38 -24.83
C ASP A 207 -0.45 4.78 -26.09
N GLU A 208 -0.38 3.90 -27.09
CA GLU A 208 0.47 4.09 -28.28
C GLU A 208 0.06 5.32 -29.12
N ASP A 209 -1.24 5.65 -29.17
CA ASP A 209 -1.78 6.79 -29.91
C ASP A 209 -1.41 8.12 -29.22
N THR A 210 -1.55 8.21 -27.89
CA THR A 210 -1.12 9.36 -27.09
C THR A 210 0.41 9.53 -27.07
N GLN A 211 1.14 8.42 -27.08
CA GLN A 211 2.60 8.42 -27.15
C GLN A 211 3.10 8.98 -28.49
N HIS A 212 2.46 8.60 -29.61
CA HIS A 212 2.80 9.15 -30.93
C HIS A 212 2.45 10.64 -31.05
N ALA A 213 1.29 11.07 -30.53
CA ALA A 213 0.88 12.47 -30.55
C ALA A 213 1.82 13.38 -29.73
N THR A 214 2.38 12.88 -28.62
CA THR A 214 3.28 13.64 -27.74
C THR A 214 4.72 13.70 -28.30
N ARG A 215 5.15 12.72 -29.12
CA ARG A 215 6.45 12.75 -29.83
C ARG A 215 6.50 13.73 -31.00
N LEU A 216 5.35 14.24 -31.44
CA LEU A 216 5.19 15.11 -32.62
C LEU A 216 5.07 16.61 -32.26
N MET A 217 5.01 16.96 -30.98
CA MET A 217 5.07 18.34 -30.47
C MET A 217 6.48 18.72 -30.06
#